data_AF-A0A7S3M7L0-F1
#
_entry.id   AF-A0A7S3M7L0-F1
#
_cell.length_a   1.000
_cell.length_b   1.000
_cell.length_c   1.000
_cell.angle_alpha   90.00
_cell.angle_beta   90.00
_cell.angle_gamma   90.00
#
_symmetry.space_group_name_H-M   'P 1'
#
loop_
_entity.id
_entity.type
_entity.pdbx_description
1 polymer ?
#
loop_
_entity_poly.entity_id
_entity_poly.type
_entity_poly.pdbx_seq_one_letter_code
_entity_poly.pdbx_strand_id
1 'polypeptide(L)'
;IVAQTLPCLAQLIQANLATRMFRASRITVARRAMSTSFSEIVALKGDPKTLAKRLPLAKIVATIGPASENLPMLSHVMNAGMRLMRINFSHATYEEADLRVGNLKKCFGVNHADGKPVNGQANMRAVMLDTQGPEIRTGSFGGSTKEVELFIGQQITLTNDPAVRTNQTADRIWISYQKLQSTVTAGSRILLDDGAVEVEVLSKGTQHGEIVCKVNNQGVLGNKKGVNMPGLAVELPAMCDKDKVDIRWGIQNDIDYIAASFVRKASDVTEIREYTAQLMKELYPTSTPVTHPLPHVISKIESVEALVNFDSILEVSDAIMVARGDLAVEIPMETLANVQKEIVRRCNVAGKPVIVATQMLESMQKNPRPTRAECTDVANAIFDGGDCVMLSGESAKGRYPVETVSLMNRIVAQSELAQQETNSLIPRPVPSVENPLQSVAYAAAQQASSLREHAAVSSIVVPQHATSATTDSIAKFLSGFRPHLPVFVMVSTH
;
A
#
# COMPACT_ATOMS: atom_id res chain seq x y z
N ILE A 1 3.50 62.39 45.23
CA ILE A 1 2.73 61.87 44.07
C ILE A 1 3.68 61.53 42.89
N VAL A 2 4.56 62.43 42.45
CA VAL A 2 5.49 62.16 41.32
C VAL A 2 6.58 61.11 41.63
N ALA A 3 7.00 60.96 42.89
CA ALA A 3 8.02 59.98 43.29
C ALA A 3 7.51 58.52 43.43
N GLN A 4 6.20 58.29 43.41
CA GLN A 4 5.60 56.95 43.55
C GLN A 4 5.07 56.37 42.23
N THR A 5 5.00 57.17 41.16
CA THR A 5 4.46 56.74 39.86
C THR A 5 5.52 56.22 38.89
N LEU A 6 6.80 56.59 39.06
CA LEU A 6 7.89 56.14 38.18
C LEU A 6 8.18 54.63 38.21
N PRO A 7 8.19 53.93 39.37
CA PRO A 7 8.46 52.49 39.40
C PRO A 7 7.35 51.68 38.71
N CYS A 8 6.09 52.13 38.84
CA CYS A 8 4.92 51.48 38.26
C CYS A 8 4.87 51.67 36.73
N LEU A 9 5.27 52.84 36.22
CA LEU A 9 5.37 53.10 34.78
C LEU A 9 6.50 52.26 34.13
N ALA A 10 7.62 52.09 34.81
CA ALA A 10 8.74 51.25 34.33
C ALA A 10 8.35 49.76 34.24
N GLN A 11 7.60 49.24 35.23
CA GLN A 11 7.07 47.88 35.19
C GLN A 11 6.02 47.67 34.09
N LEU A 12 5.15 48.65 33.84
CA LEU A 12 4.17 48.58 32.74
C LEU A 12 4.82 48.65 31.35
N ILE A 13 5.90 49.41 31.21
CA ILE A 13 6.69 49.50 29.97
C ILE A 13 7.47 48.19 29.74
N GLN A 14 8.08 47.60 30.79
CA GLN A 14 8.74 46.29 30.68
C GLN A 14 7.75 45.15 30.39
N ALA A 15 6.56 45.16 30.99
CA ALA A 15 5.51 44.17 30.71
C ALA A 15 5.00 44.30 29.26
N ASN A 16 4.81 45.53 28.75
CA ASN A 16 4.42 45.75 27.34
C ASN A 16 5.54 45.41 26.34
N LEU A 17 6.81 45.64 26.69
CA LEU A 17 7.98 45.23 25.89
C LEU A 17 8.15 43.71 25.88
N ALA A 18 7.97 43.03 27.01
CA ALA A 18 8.00 41.57 27.08
C ALA A 18 6.83 40.95 26.30
N THR A 19 5.63 41.52 26.38
CA THR A 19 4.46 41.04 25.62
C THR A 19 4.58 41.34 24.11
N ARG A 20 5.18 42.47 23.73
CA ARG A 20 5.53 42.78 22.32
C ARG A 20 6.67 41.91 21.81
N MET A 21 7.67 41.57 22.62
CA MET A 21 8.75 40.64 22.25
C MET A 21 8.22 39.21 22.11
N PHE A 22 7.28 38.76 22.96
CA PHE A 22 6.62 37.46 22.83
C PHE A 22 5.65 37.38 21.64
N ARG A 23 4.95 38.48 21.30
CA ARG A 23 4.15 38.56 20.06
C ARG A 23 5.02 38.66 18.82
N ALA A 24 6.11 39.44 18.87
CA ALA A 24 7.06 39.54 17.77
C ALA A 24 7.81 38.23 17.55
N SER A 25 8.18 37.48 18.59
CA SER A 25 8.82 36.17 18.44
C SER A 25 7.85 35.12 17.91
N ARG A 26 6.58 35.12 18.33
CA ARG A 26 5.54 34.27 17.71
C ARG A 26 5.29 34.62 16.25
N ILE A 27 5.29 35.91 15.87
CA ILE A 27 5.13 36.35 14.48
C ILE A 27 6.39 36.05 13.65
N THR A 28 7.60 36.11 14.22
CA THR A 28 8.85 35.80 13.50
C THR A 28 9.04 34.29 13.31
N VAL A 29 8.66 33.46 14.27
CA VAL A 29 8.64 31.99 14.12
C VAL A 29 7.51 31.57 13.17
N ALA A 30 6.32 32.18 13.28
CA ALA A 30 5.24 31.96 12.31
C ALA A 30 5.59 32.45 10.89
N ARG A 31 6.32 33.56 10.74
CA ARG A 31 6.78 34.05 9.42
C ARG A 31 7.84 33.16 8.78
N ARG A 32 8.69 32.47 9.55
CA ARG A 32 9.61 31.46 9.03
C ARG A 32 8.90 30.17 8.64
N ALA A 33 7.86 29.77 9.37
CA ALA A 33 7.03 28.61 9.02
C ALA A 33 6.04 28.89 7.87
N MET A 34 5.69 30.17 7.63
CA MET A 34 4.83 30.62 6.52
C MET A 34 5.62 31.32 5.40
N SER A 35 6.94 31.11 5.29
CA SER A 35 7.74 31.83 4.30
C SER A 35 7.63 31.26 2.89
N THR A 36 7.02 30.09 2.69
CA THR A 36 6.89 29.52 1.35
C THR A 36 5.87 30.32 0.55
N SER A 37 6.36 31.27 -0.25
CA SER A 37 5.51 32.10 -1.09
C SER A 37 4.77 31.23 -2.12
N PHE A 38 3.55 31.59 -2.52
CA PHE A 38 2.92 30.97 -3.70
C PHE A 38 3.81 31.12 -4.94
N SER A 39 4.64 32.17 -5.01
CA SER A 39 5.65 32.30 -6.06
C SER A 39 6.75 31.24 -5.96
N GLU A 40 7.13 30.82 -4.75
CA GLU A 40 8.09 29.74 -4.53
C GLU A 40 7.43 28.40 -4.86
N ILE A 41 6.19 28.14 -4.43
CA ILE A 41 5.43 26.94 -4.82
C ILE A 41 5.23 26.86 -6.35
N VAL A 42 4.99 27.99 -7.00
CA VAL A 42 4.88 28.08 -8.47
C VAL A 42 6.25 27.99 -9.14
N ALA A 43 7.33 28.43 -8.49
CA ALA A 43 8.71 28.28 -8.93
C ALA A 43 9.29 26.88 -8.64
N LEU A 44 8.69 26.10 -7.73
CA LEU A 44 8.93 24.65 -7.55
C LEU A 44 8.47 23.82 -8.76
N LYS A 45 8.08 24.48 -9.86
CA LYS A 45 8.45 24.05 -11.21
C LYS A 45 9.97 23.84 -11.28
N GLY A 46 10.47 22.80 -10.61
CA GLY A 46 11.67 22.13 -11.07
C GLY A 46 11.41 21.85 -12.54
N ASP A 47 12.32 22.28 -13.40
CA ASP A 47 12.30 21.86 -14.80
C ASP A 47 12.07 20.33 -14.78
N PRO A 48 11.13 19.77 -15.57
CA PRO A 48 10.89 18.33 -15.60
C PRO A 48 12.18 17.50 -15.68
N LYS A 49 13.25 18.05 -16.29
CA LYS A 49 14.58 17.46 -16.32
C LYS A 49 15.32 17.50 -14.98
N THR A 50 15.13 18.51 -14.15
CA THR A 50 15.69 18.60 -12.78
C THR A 50 14.95 17.70 -11.81
N LEU A 51 13.63 17.60 -11.92
CA LEU A 51 12.83 16.65 -11.11
C LEU A 51 13.11 15.20 -11.46
N ALA A 52 13.28 14.91 -12.76
CA ALA A 52 13.68 13.58 -13.22
C ALA A 52 15.08 13.15 -12.72
N LYS A 53 15.94 14.10 -12.34
CA LYS A 53 17.26 13.82 -11.75
C LYS A 53 17.21 13.56 -10.24
N ARG A 54 16.11 13.87 -9.57
CA ARG A 54 15.97 13.65 -8.14
C ARG A 54 15.58 12.21 -7.87
N LEU A 55 16.25 11.56 -6.92
CA LEU A 55 15.90 10.21 -6.48
C LEU A 55 14.74 10.31 -5.49
N PRO A 56 13.51 9.88 -5.84
CA PRO A 56 12.41 9.87 -4.90
C PRO A 56 12.66 8.85 -3.78
N LEU A 57 12.26 9.23 -2.56
CA LEU A 57 12.46 8.43 -1.36
C LEU A 57 11.39 7.33 -1.27
N ALA A 58 10.12 7.69 -1.44
CA ALA A 58 9.02 6.74 -1.54
C ALA A 58 9.13 5.91 -2.84
N LYS A 59 8.69 4.66 -2.76
CA LYS A 59 8.87 3.67 -3.83
C LYS A 59 7.57 3.47 -4.61
N ILE A 60 7.71 3.09 -5.87
CA ILE A 60 6.57 2.75 -6.72
C ILE A 60 6.52 1.24 -6.88
N VAL A 61 5.39 0.67 -6.46
CA VAL A 61 4.98 -0.70 -6.79
C VAL A 61 4.19 -0.64 -8.10
N ALA A 62 4.58 -1.41 -9.09
CA ALA A 62 3.81 -1.52 -10.33
C ALA A 62 3.39 -2.98 -10.56
N THR A 63 2.10 -3.18 -10.82
CA THR A 63 1.59 -4.48 -11.25
C THR A 63 1.96 -4.70 -12.70
N ILE A 64 2.59 -5.84 -12.99
CA ILE A 64 2.98 -6.20 -14.36
C ILE A 64 1.96 -7.18 -14.94
N GLY A 65 1.59 -6.94 -16.19
CA GLY A 65 0.59 -7.71 -16.92
C GLY A 65 0.73 -7.52 -18.44
N PRO A 66 -0.29 -7.88 -19.24
CA PRO A 66 -0.20 -7.90 -20.70
C PRO A 66 0.30 -6.60 -21.35
N ALA A 67 0.00 -5.44 -20.76
CA ALA A 67 0.45 -4.15 -21.29
C ALA A 67 1.93 -3.84 -20.98
N SER A 68 2.56 -4.54 -20.05
CA SER A 68 3.88 -4.21 -19.50
C SER A 68 4.86 -5.37 -19.34
N GLU A 69 4.47 -6.61 -19.66
CA GLU A 69 5.27 -7.81 -19.36
C GLU A 69 6.34 -8.15 -20.41
N ASN A 70 6.23 -7.64 -21.64
CA ASN A 70 7.27 -7.86 -22.65
C ASN A 70 8.56 -7.10 -22.28
N LEU A 71 9.72 -7.69 -22.59
CA LEU A 71 11.02 -7.20 -22.12
C LEU A 71 11.30 -5.71 -22.45
N PRO A 72 11.07 -5.20 -23.68
CA PRO A 72 11.25 -3.77 -23.97
C PRO A 72 10.36 -2.87 -23.11
N MET A 73 9.07 -3.21 -23.00
CA MET A 73 8.13 -2.41 -22.22
C MET A 73 8.43 -2.45 -20.73
N LEU A 74 8.73 -3.64 -20.18
CA LEU A 74 9.11 -3.79 -18.77
C LEU A 74 10.35 -2.97 -18.45
N SER A 75 11.33 -2.91 -19.36
CA SER A 75 12.52 -2.08 -19.21
C SER A 75 12.16 -0.58 -19.15
N HIS A 76 11.23 -0.13 -19.99
CA HIS A 76 10.74 1.26 -19.93
C HIS A 76 9.98 1.56 -18.63
N VAL A 77 9.12 0.66 -18.17
CA VAL A 77 8.40 0.77 -16.89
C VAL A 77 9.37 0.81 -15.71
N MET A 78 10.38 -0.05 -15.70
CA MET A 78 11.45 -0.06 -14.70
C MET A 78 12.21 1.27 -14.67
N ASN A 79 12.59 1.79 -15.83
CA ASN A 79 13.33 3.05 -15.95
C ASN A 79 12.47 4.27 -15.59
N ALA A 80 11.16 4.21 -15.83
CA ALA A 80 10.23 5.28 -15.50
C ALA A 80 10.08 5.53 -14.00
N GLY A 81 10.35 4.51 -13.15
CA GLY A 81 10.29 4.70 -11.70
C GLY A 81 9.94 3.46 -10.89
N MET A 82 9.53 2.34 -11.50
CA MET A 82 9.18 1.13 -10.75
C MET A 82 10.35 0.68 -9.86
N ARG A 83 10.03 0.29 -8.62
CA ARG A 83 11.00 -0.21 -7.63
C ARG A 83 10.68 -1.63 -7.16
N LEU A 84 9.42 -2.00 -7.22
CA LEU A 84 8.95 -3.33 -6.87
C LEU A 84 7.92 -3.79 -7.92
N MET A 85 8.11 -5.00 -8.45
CA MET A 85 7.21 -5.64 -9.39
C MET A 85 6.16 -6.44 -8.61
N ARG A 86 4.89 -6.12 -8.80
CA ARG A 86 3.76 -6.91 -8.29
C ARG A 86 3.28 -7.89 -9.35
N ILE A 87 3.11 -9.16 -8.96
CA ILE A 87 2.42 -10.19 -9.75
C ILE A 87 1.11 -10.52 -9.03
N ASN A 88 -0.02 -10.29 -9.70
CA ASN A 88 -1.34 -10.56 -9.13
C ASN A 88 -1.79 -11.98 -9.48
N PHE A 89 -1.76 -12.89 -8.51
CA PHE A 89 -2.13 -14.29 -8.69
C PHE A 89 -3.64 -14.56 -8.71
N SER A 90 -4.50 -13.55 -8.50
CA SER A 90 -5.93 -13.65 -8.81
C SER A 90 -6.20 -13.84 -10.31
N HIS A 91 -5.23 -13.50 -11.16
CA HIS A 91 -5.35 -13.57 -12.63
C HIS A 91 -4.17 -14.25 -13.33
N ALA A 92 -2.95 -14.11 -12.81
CA ALA A 92 -1.76 -14.63 -13.47
C ALA A 92 -1.76 -16.16 -13.53
N THR A 93 -1.34 -16.72 -14.67
CA THR A 93 -0.91 -18.11 -14.75
C THR A 93 0.57 -18.24 -14.36
N TYR A 94 1.04 -19.46 -14.10
CA TYR A 94 2.45 -19.68 -13.78
C TYR A 94 3.36 -19.36 -14.96
N GLU A 95 2.92 -19.63 -16.20
CA GLU A 95 3.66 -19.29 -17.41
C GLU A 95 3.83 -17.77 -17.57
N GLU A 96 2.77 -17.00 -17.30
CA GLU A 96 2.85 -15.54 -17.28
C GLU A 96 3.76 -15.02 -16.17
N ALA A 97 3.68 -15.62 -14.98
CA ALA A 97 4.52 -15.23 -13.84
C ALA A 97 6.01 -15.51 -14.10
N ASP A 98 6.34 -16.68 -14.66
CA ASP A 98 7.69 -17.05 -15.07
C ASP A 98 8.24 -16.10 -16.14
N LEU A 99 7.41 -15.73 -17.13
CA LEU A 99 7.76 -14.73 -18.14
C LEU A 99 8.10 -13.38 -17.50
N ARG A 100 7.28 -12.92 -16.56
CA ARG A 100 7.45 -11.62 -15.88
C ARG A 100 8.74 -11.59 -15.05
N VAL A 101 8.98 -12.62 -14.23
CA VAL A 101 10.23 -12.75 -13.45
C VAL A 101 11.44 -12.89 -14.36
N GLY A 102 11.36 -13.74 -15.37
CA GLY A 102 12.43 -13.95 -16.34
C GLY A 102 12.77 -12.68 -17.14
N ASN A 103 11.77 -11.90 -17.54
CA ASN A 103 11.99 -10.63 -18.21
C ASN A 103 12.54 -9.57 -17.27
N LEU A 104 12.06 -9.50 -16.02
CA LEU A 104 12.61 -8.59 -15.03
C LEU A 104 14.11 -8.87 -14.83
N LYS A 105 14.52 -10.13 -14.64
CA LYS A 105 15.94 -10.51 -14.51
C LYS A 105 16.81 -10.07 -15.71
N LYS A 106 16.22 -9.92 -16.90
CA LYS A 106 16.89 -9.45 -18.13
C LYS A 106 16.86 -7.92 -18.31
N CYS A 107 16.10 -7.19 -17.52
CA CYS A 107 16.07 -5.73 -17.58
C CYS A 107 17.35 -5.14 -16.97
N PHE A 108 18.05 -4.29 -17.73
CA PHE A 108 19.18 -3.49 -17.24
C PHE A 108 18.75 -2.04 -17.08
N GLY A 109 18.96 -1.45 -15.90
CA GLY A 109 18.54 -0.08 -15.61
C GLY A 109 19.42 0.97 -16.30
N VAL A 110 18.89 2.18 -16.51
CA VAL A 110 19.67 3.32 -17.04
C VAL A 110 20.38 4.13 -15.93
N ASN A 111 20.03 3.90 -14.66
CA ASN A 111 20.55 4.64 -13.50
C ASN A 111 21.72 3.92 -12.83
N HIS A 112 22.81 3.71 -13.58
CA HIS A 112 24.08 3.24 -13.03
C HIS A 112 25.05 4.42 -12.91
N ALA A 113 25.79 4.48 -11.80
CA ALA A 113 26.70 5.57 -11.46
C ALA A 113 27.68 5.92 -12.61
N ASP A 114 27.99 4.94 -13.46
CA ASP A 114 28.99 5.09 -14.53
C ASP A 114 28.39 5.01 -15.95
N GLY A 115 27.06 4.99 -16.11
CA GLY A 115 26.38 4.92 -17.41
C GLY A 115 26.70 3.67 -18.24
N LYS A 116 27.38 2.68 -17.64
CA LYS A 116 27.73 1.40 -18.26
C LYS A 116 26.89 0.27 -17.64
N PRO A 117 26.43 -0.71 -18.43
CA PRO A 117 25.91 -1.95 -17.88
C PRO A 117 27.01 -2.61 -17.05
N VAL A 118 26.81 -2.70 -15.73
CA VAL A 118 27.61 -3.60 -14.90
C VAL A 118 27.25 -5.01 -15.37
N ASN A 119 28.24 -5.78 -15.81
CA ASN A 119 28.11 -7.14 -16.30
C ASN A 119 27.11 -7.95 -15.45
N GLY A 120 25.87 -8.10 -15.94
CA GLY A 120 24.95 -9.18 -15.58
C GLY A 120 24.23 -9.16 -14.22
N GLN A 121 24.52 -8.27 -13.26
CA GLN A 121 24.00 -8.41 -11.88
C GLN A 121 23.25 -7.20 -11.28
N ALA A 122 22.79 -6.25 -12.10
CA ALA A 122 22.39 -4.94 -11.57
C ALA A 122 20.88 -4.65 -11.48
N ASN A 123 20.02 -5.67 -11.62
CA ASN A 123 18.58 -5.49 -11.36
C ASN A 123 18.27 -5.73 -9.87
N MET A 124 18.16 -4.64 -9.12
CA MET A 124 17.82 -4.61 -7.69
C MET A 124 16.32 -4.39 -7.42
N ARG A 125 15.45 -4.83 -8.34
CA ARG A 125 13.99 -4.66 -8.20
C ARG A 125 13.41 -5.86 -7.50
N ALA A 126 12.69 -5.60 -6.41
CA ALA A 126 12.01 -6.64 -5.67
C ALA A 126 10.80 -7.20 -6.43
N VAL A 127 10.46 -8.45 -6.19
CA VAL A 127 9.28 -9.15 -6.69
C VAL A 127 8.33 -9.41 -5.54
N MET A 128 7.08 -9.02 -5.70
CA MET A 128 5.99 -9.28 -4.77
C MET A 128 4.94 -10.17 -5.42
N LEU A 129 4.68 -11.31 -4.78
CA LEU A 129 3.54 -12.17 -5.06
C LEU A 129 2.33 -11.63 -4.29
N ASP A 130 1.26 -11.25 -4.98
CA ASP A 130 -0.01 -10.89 -4.36
C ASP A 130 -0.98 -12.06 -4.49
N THR A 131 -1.33 -12.65 -3.34
CA THR A 131 -2.18 -13.86 -3.25
C THR A 131 -3.60 -13.58 -3.68
N GLN A 132 -4.33 -14.59 -4.16
CA GLN A 132 -5.76 -14.44 -4.37
C GLN A 132 -6.49 -14.26 -3.03
N GLY A 133 -6.08 -15.04 -2.03
CA GLY A 133 -6.72 -15.03 -0.74
C GLY A 133 -8.05 -15.78 -0.70
N PRO A 134 -8.60 -15.96 0.50
CA PRO A 134 -9.89 -16.58 0.70
C PRO A 134 -11.03 -15.61 0.36
N GLU A 135 -11.41 -15.53 -0.90
CA GLU A 135 -12.54 -14.69 -1.34
C GLU A 135 -13.87 -15.47 -1.33
N ILE A 136 -14.96 -14.78 -0.99
CA ILE A 136 -16.32 -15.28 -1.23
C ILE A 136 -16.75 -14.85 -2.62
N ARG A 137 -17.34 -15.77 -3.38
CA ARG A 137 -17.74 -15.52 -4.77
C ARG A 137 -19.10 -16.10 -5.10
N THR A 138 -19.72 -15.50 -6.12
CA THR A 138 -20.92 -16.05 -6.76
C THR A 138 -20.60 -17.22 -7.68
N GLY A 139 -21.62 -17.94 -8.13
CA GLY A 139 -21.51 -19.01 -9.11
C GLY A 139 -21.44 -18.48 -10.54
N SER A 140 -21.79 -19.34 -11.49
CA SER A 140 -21.95 -18.99 -12.90
C SER A 140 -23.39 -19.23 -13.35
N PHE A 141 -23.85 -18.42 -14.29
CA PHE A 141 -25.07 -18.65 -15.06
C PHE A 141 -24.85 -19.82 -16.05
N GLY A 142 -25.91 -20.60 -16.27
CA GLY A 142 -25.91 -21.71 -17.23
C GLY A 142 -26.13 -21.21 -18.67
N GLY A 143 -25.68 -22.00 -19.65
CA GLY A 143 -25.90 -21.72 -21.07
C GLY A 143 -25.08 -20.53 -21.60
N SER A 144 -25.71 -19.67 -22.40
CA SER A 144 -25.08 -18.48 -23.01
C SER A 144 -25.21 -17.22 -22.16
N THR A 145 -25.97 -17.26 -21.05
CA THR A 145 -26.16 -16.13 -20.14
C THR A 145 -24.85 -15.82 -19.42
N LYS A 146 -24.43 -14.56 -19.44
CA LYS A 146 -23.20 -14.10 -18.76
C LYS A 146 -23.47 -13.19 -17.58
N GLU A 147 -24.65 -12.59 -17.56
CA GLU A 147 -25.07 -11.61 -16.57
C GLU A 147 -26.60 -11.57 -16.47
N VAL A 148 -27.11 -11.11 -15.33
CA VAL A 148 -28.53 -10.86 -15.08
C VAL A 148 -28.72 -9.50 -14.43
N GLU A 149 -29.85 -8.87 -14.73
CA GLU A 149 -30.26 -7.63 -14.09
C GLU A 149 -31.04 -7.92 -12.81
N LEU A 150 -30.70 -7.19 -11.74
CA LEU A 150 -31.36 -7.25 -10.46
C LEU A 150 -32.06 -5.91 -10.21
N PHE A 151 -33.32 -5.97 -9.77
CA PHE A 151 -34.17 -4.79 -9.63
C PHE A 151 -34.43 -4.44 -8.16
N ILE A 152 -34.60 -3.15 -7.87
CA ILE A 152 -34.91 -2.66 -6.53
C ILE A 152 -36.18 -3.34 -6.00
N GLY A 153 -36.10 -3.88 -4.78
CA GLY A 153 -37.20 -4.57 -4.14
C GLY A 153 -37.43 -6.01 -4.60
N GLN A 154 -36.69 -6.49 -5.61
CA GLN A 154 -36.72 -7.90 -6.00
C GLN A 154 -36.28 -8.77 -4.81
N GLN A 155 -37.03 -9.84 -4.59
CA GLN A 155 -36.67 -10.85 -3.62
C GLN A 155 -35.85 -11.94 -4.31
N ILE A 156 -34.64 -12.19 -3.79
CA ILE A 156 -33.73 -13.21 -4.31
C ILE A 156 -33.36 -14.18 -3.19
N THR A 157 -32.87 -15.36 -3.58
CA THR A 157 -32.34 -16.36 -2.65
C THR A 157 -30.84 -16.53 -2.88
N LEU A 158 -30.05 -16.35 -1.83
CA LEU A 158 -28.64 -16.74 -1.85
C LEU A 158 -28.52 -18.14 -1.24
N THR A 159 -27.74 -19.03 -1.86
CA THR A 159 -27.68 -20.44 -1.47
C THR A 159 -26.27 -21.02 -1.59
N ASN A 160 -25.96 -22.07 -0.82
CA ASN A 160 -24.76 -22.86 -0.98
C ASN A 160 -24.99 -24.15 -1.81
N ASP A 161 -26.20 -24.37 -2.32
CA ASP A 161 -26.58 -25.56 -3.10
C ASP A 161 -25.64 -25.79 -4.31
N PRO A 162 -24.82 -26.86 -4.31
CA PRO A 162 -23.89 -27.14 -5.41
C PRO A 162 -24.55 -27.26 -6.78
N ALA A 163 -25.84 -27.61 -6.85
CA ALA A 163 -26.58 -27.70 -8.11
C ALA A 163 -26.78 -26.32 -8.78
N VAL A 164 -26.75 -25.24 -8.00
CA VAL A 164 -26.90 -23.86 -8.49
C VAL A 164 -25.57 -23.28 -8.95
N ARG A 165 -24.43 -23.82 -8.49
CA ARG A 165 -23.09 -23.24 -8.72
C ARG A 165 -22.79 -22.89 -10.17
N THR A 166 -23.23 -23.70 -11.13
CA THR A 166 -22.99 -23.47 -12.57
C THR A 166 -24.25 -23.15 -13.36
N ASN A 167 -25.40 -23.02 -12.69
CA ASN A 167 -26.71 -22.76 -13.30
C ASN A 167 -27.50 -21.76 -12.45
N GLN A 168 -26.84 -20.74 -11.91
CA GLN A 168 -27.51 -19.73 -11.09
C GLN A 168 -28.48 -18.90 -11.93
N THR A 169 -29.46 -18.25 -11.30
CA THR A 169 -30.47 -17.42 -11.96
C THR A 169 -30.57 -16.05 -11.28
N ALA A 170 -31.38 -15.14 -11.82
CA ALA A 170 -31.65 -13.85 -11.18
C ALA A 170 -32.31 -14.00 -9.80
N ASP A 171 -33.09 -15.07 -9.60
CA ASP A 171 -33.84 -15.30 -8.35
C ASP A 171 -33.09 -16.20 -7.36
N ARG A 172 -32.11 -16.99 -7.81
CA ARG A 172 -31.34 -17.92 -6.97
C ARG A 172 -29.86 -17.89 -7.33
N ILE A 173 -29.06 -17.28 -6.46
CA ILE A 173 -27.63 -17.02 -6.66
C ILE A 173 -26.81 -17.92 -5.73
N TRP A 174 -25.83 -18.63 -6.29
CA TRP A 174 -24.94 -19.46 -5.50
C TRP A 174 -23.84 -18.62 -4.84
N ILE A 175 -23.48 -18.94 -3.60
CA ILE A 175 -22.41 -18.31 -2.83
C ILE A 175 -21.43 -19.38 -2.35
N SER A 176 -20.12 -19.12 -2.47
CA SER A 176 -19.09 -20.10 -2.11
C SER A 176 -18.95 -20.38 -0.61
N TYR A 177 -19.35 -19.43 0.23
CA TYR A 177 -19.15 -19.49 1.67
C TYR A 177 -20.17 -20.36 2.39
N GLN A 178 -19.75 -21.56 2.79
CA GLN A 178 -20.62 -22.60 3.36
C GLN A 178 -21.29 -22.23 4.70
N LYS A 179 -20.73 -21.24 5.42
CA LYS A 179 -21.27 -20.75 6.70
C LYS A 179 -22.13 -19.50 6.52
N LEU A 180 -22.60 -19.20 5.31
CA LEU A 180 -23.39 -18.02 4.99
C LEU A 180 -24.59 -17.87 5.94
N GLN A 181 -25.45 -18.88 6.01
CA GLN A 181 -26.68 -18.84 6.81
C GLN A 181 -26.42 -18.66 8.32
N SER A 182 -25.33 -19.22 8.87
CA SER A 182 -24.99 -19.06 10.29
C SER A 182 -24.35 -17.71 10.59
N THR A 183 -23.70 -17.08 9.61
CA THR A 183 -22.99 -15.80 9.77
C THR A 183 -23.93 -14.61 9.75
N VAL A 184 -25.02 -14.68 8.98
CA VAL A 184 -25.94 -13.55 8.79
C VAL A 184 -27.14 -13.59 9.74
N THR A 185 -27.74 -12.42 9.97
CA THR A 185 -29.02 -12.23 10.65
C THR A 185 -29.98 -11.43 9.77
N ALA A 186 -31.27 -11.39 10.11
CA ALA A 186 -32.20 -10.47 9.43
C ALA A 186 -31.68 -9.03 9.58
N GLY A 187 -31.76 -8.25 8.50
CA GLY A 187 -31.18 -6.90 8.39
C GLY A 187 -29.68 -6.85 8.07
N SER A 188 -28.97 -7.98 8.01
CA SER A 188 -27.59 -8.00 7.52
C SER A 188 -27.53 -7.54 6.07
N ARG A 189 -26.47 -6.79 5.72
CA ARG A 189 -26.20 -6.36 4.35
C ARG A 189 -25.19 -7.32 3.71
N ILE A 190 -25.44 -7.68 2.47
CA ILE A 190 -24.54 -8.47 1.64
C ILE A 190 -24.34 -7.69 0.34
N LEU A 191 -23.08 -7.51 -0.03
CA LEU A 191 -22.68 -6.79 -1.23
C LEU A 191 -22.23 -7.81 -2.26
N LEU A 192 -22.79 -7.73 -3.46
CA LEU A 192 -22.47 -8.57 -4.62
C LEU A 192 -21.74 -7.73 -5.66
N ASP A 193 -20.79 -8.34 -6.36
CA ASP A 193 -19.98 -7.70 -7.40
C ASP A 193 -19.28 -6.44 -6.87
N ASP A 194 -18.50 -6.65 -5.81
CA ASP A 194 -17.64 -5.64 -5.18
C ASP A 194 -18.41 -4.37 -4.78
N GLY A 195 -19.65 -4.55 -4.29
CA GLY A 195 -20.52 -3.46 -3.86
C GLY A 195 -21.45 -2.90 -4.94
N ALA A 196 -21.43 -3.42 -6.17
CA ALA A 196 -22.32 -2.93 -7.22
C ALA A 196 -23.80 -3.23 -6.95
N VAL A 197 -24.11 -4.34 -6.27
CA VAL A 197 -25.47 -4.67 -5.82
C VAL A 197 -25.48 -4.97 -4.33
N GLU A 198 -26.27 -4.22 -3.57
CA GLU A 198 -26.55 -4.46 -2.16
C GLU A 198 -27.86 -5.23 -2.01
N VAL A 199 -27.82 -6.24 -1.14
CA VAL A 199 -29.00 -6.99 -0.73
C VAL A 199 -29.10 -7.05 0.79
N GLU A 200 -30.32 -6.94 1.30
CA GLU A 200 -30.62 -7.03 2.73
C GLU A 200 -31.25 -8.38 3.05
N VAL A 201 -30.73 -9.07 4.05
CA VAL A 201 -31.26 -10.37 4.49
C VAL A 201 -32.61 -10.18 5.16
N LEU A 202 -33.66 -10.78 4.61
CA LEU A 202 -35.01 -10.77 5.18
C LEU A 202 -35.20 -11.93 6.16
N SER A 203 -34.82 -13.14 5.75
CA SER A 203 -35.03 -14.35 6.54
C SER A 203 -34.09 -15.46 6.15
N LYS A 204 -33.88 -16.42 7.06
CA LYS A 204 -33.16 -17.66 6.76
C LYS A 204 -34.12 -18.66 6.10
N GLY A 205 -33.66 -19.30 5.04
CA GLY A 205 -34.36 -20.43 4.41
C GLY A 205 -34.18 -21.72 5.21
N THR A 206 -34.85 -22.79 4.79
CA THR A 206 -34.87 -24.06 5.52
C THR A 206 -33.93 -25.12 4.95
N GLN A 207 -33.35 -24.90 3.76
CA GLN A 207 -32.52 -25.88 3.06
C GLN A 207 -31.23 -25.25 2.52
N HIS A 208 -30.17 -26.06 2.36
CA HIS A 208 -28.93 -25.70 1.65
C HIS A 208 -28.29 -24.34 2.00
N GLY A 209 -28.36 -23.92 3.27
CA GLY A 209 -27.80 -22.64 3.71
C GLY A 209 -28.50 -21.42 3.08
N GLU A 210 -29.75 -21.57 2.64
CA GLU A 210 -30.48 -20.52 1.95
C GLU A 210 -30.75 -19.32 2.86
N ILE A 211 -30.66 -18.14 2.26
CA ILE A 211 -31.12 -16.89 2.84
C ILE A 211 -31.90 -16.12 1.79
N VAL A 212 -33.03 -15.58 2.22
CA VAL A 212 -33.91 -14.76 1.39
C VAL A 212 -33.51 -13.31 1.61
N CYS A 213 -33.23 -12.60 0.51
CA CYS A 213 -32.78 -11.23 0.54
C CYS A 213 -33.67 -10.33 -0.32
N LYS A 214 -33.70 -9.04 0.00
CA LYS A 214 -34.28 -7.99 -0.83
C LYS A 214 -33.16 -7.19 -1.47
N VAL A 215 -33.26 -6.95 -2.77
CA VAL A 215 -32.32 -6.10 -3.50
C VAL A 215 -32.58 -4.62 -3.17
N ASN A 216 -31.55 -3.91 -2.74
CA ASN A 216 -31.65 -2.51 -2.30
C ASN A 216 -31.37 -1.50 -3.42
N ASN A 217 -30.61 -1.89 -4.45
CA ASN A 217 -30.33 -1.04 -5.61
C ASN A 217 -30.35 -1.85 -6.92
N GLN A 218 -30.63 -1.18 -8.04
CA GLN A 218 -30.55 -1.79 -9.36
C GLN A 218 -29.10 -2.03 -9.76
N GLY A 219 -28.81 -3.16 -10.38
CA GLY A 219 -27.50 -3.45 -10.93
C GLY A 219 -27.46 -4.75 -11.73
N VAL A 220 -26.29 -5.02 -12.32
CA VAL A 220 -26.06 -6.20 -13.16
C VAL A 220 -25.10 -7.12 -12.42
N LEU A 221 -25.47 -8.39 -12.26
CA LEU A 221 -24.61 -9.40 -11.64
C LEU A 221 -24.04 -10.33 -12.72
N GLY A 222 -22.71 -10.44 -12.78
CA GLY A 222 -22.00 -11.38 -13.66
C GLY A 222 -21.63 -12.70 -12.99
N ASN A 223 -20.82 -13.49 -13.70
CA ASN A 223 -20.26 -14.75 -13.21
C ASN A 223 -19.10 -14.54 -12.22
N LYS A 224 -19.03 -15.37 -11.17
CA LYS A 224 -17.89 -15.49 -10.24
C LYS A 224 -17.45 -14.16 -9.61
N LYS A 225 -18.43 -13.31 -9.30
CA LYS A 225 -18.24 -11.98 -8.73
C LYS A 225 -17.98 -12.04 -7.23
N GLY A 226 -17.23 -11.07 -6.69
CA GLY A 226 -16.93 -10.97 -5.27
C GLY A 226 -18.20 -10.78 -4.44
N VAL A 227 -18.16 -11.28 -3.21
CA VAL A 227 -19.24 -11.15 -2.23
C VAL A 227 -18.64 -10.66 -0.92
N ASN A 228 -19.18 -9.58 -0.39
CA ASN A 228 -18.72 -8.92 0.82
C ASN A 228 -19.86 -8.90 1.85
N MET A 229 -19.51 -8.98 3.13
CA MET A 229 -20.47 -8.98 4.23
C MET A 229 -20.04 -7.96 5.29
N PRO A 230 -20.18 -6.66 5.00
CA PRO A 230 -19.65 -5.59 5.83
C PRO A 230 -20.09 -5.70 7.29
N GLY A 231 -19.11 -5.70 8.19
CA GLY A 231 -19.35 -5.74 9.64
C GLY A 231 -19.69 -7.12 10.21
N LEU A 232 -19.67 -8.19 9.39
CA LEU A 232 -19.82 -9.56 9.87
C LEU A 232 -18.47 -10.27 9.97
N ALA A 233 -18.30 -11.09 11.01
CA ALA A 233 -17.14 -11.95 11.16
C ALA A 233 -17.27 -13.16 10.22
N VAL A 234 -16.48 -13.17 9.15
CA VAL A 234 -16.48 -14.27 8.18
C VAL A 234 -15.40 -15.27 8.57
N GLU A 235 -15.74 -16.55 8.65
CA GLU A 235 -14.79 -17.61 8.99
C GLU A 235 -14.19 -18.26 7.73
N LEU A 236 -13.00 -17.81 7.36
CA LEU A 236 -12.25 -18.33 6.23
C LEU A 236 -10.84 -18.72 6.68
N PRO A 237 -10.16 -19.68 6.03
CA PRO A 237 -8.76 -19.98 6.34
C PRO A 237 -7.86 -18.78 6.05
N ALA A 238 -6.64 -18.74 6.61
CA ALA A 238 -5.67 -17.68 6.32
C ALA A 238 -5.19 -17.72 4.85
N MET A 239 -5.12 -18.93 4.28
CA MET A 239 -4.73 -19.21 2.90
C MET A 239 -5.70 -20.21 2.29
N CYS A 240 -6.12 -19.97 1.05
CA CYS A 240 -6.80 -21.01 0.28
C CYS A 240 -5.79 -22.01 -0.32
N ASP A 241 -6.28 -23.12 -0.88
CA ASP A 241 -5.40 -24.13 -1.50
C ASP A 241 -4.61 -23.55 -2.67
N LYS A 242 -5.18 -22.60 -3.41
CA LYS A 242 -4.47 -21.89 -4.49
C LYS A 242 -3.31 -21.08 -3.93
N ASP A 243 -3.51 -20.31 -2.86
CA ASP A 243 -2.46 -19.50 -2.23
C ASP A 243 -1.27 -20.36 -1.80
N LYS A 244 -1.53 -21.57 -1.28
CA LYS A 244 -0.48 -22.53 -0.91
C LYS A 244 0.39 -22.96 -2.11
N VAL A 245 -0.22 -23.10 -3.29
CA VAL A 245 0.51 -23.42 -4.53
C VAL A 245 1.24 -22.18 -5.05
N ASP A 246 0.59 -21.01 -5.03
CA ASP A 246 1.18 -19.74 -5.44
C ASP A 246 2.43 -19.42 -4.60
N ILE A 247 2.35 -19.55 -3.27
CA ILE A 247 3.48 -19.33 -2.36
C ILE A 247 4.62 -20.32 -2.64
N ARG A 248 4.32 -21.60 -2.91
CA ARG A 248 5.35 -22.58 -3.32
C ARG A 248 6.06 -22.15 -4.60
N TRP A 249 5.31 -21.72 -5.62
CA TRP A 249 5.91 -21.16 -6.84
C TRP A 249 6.78 -19.94 -6.53
N GLY A 250 6.31 -19.05 -5.65
CA GLY A 250 7.04 -17.86 -5.24
C GLY A 250 8.38 -18.18 -4.61
N ILE A 251 8.40 -19.15 -3.68
CA ILE A 251 9.62 -19.65 -3.05
C ILE A 251 10.60 -20.23 -4.07
N GLN A 252 10.12 -21.05 -5.01
CA GLN A 252 10.97 -21.62 -6.07
C GLN A 252 11.60 -20.56 -6.98
N ASN A 253 10.96 -19.38 -7.07
CA ASN A 253 11.40 -18.26 -7.92
C ASN A 253 12.12 -17.14 -7.17
N ASP A 254 12.39 -17.32 -5.88
CA ASP A 254 13.14 -16.37 -5.03
C ASP A 254 12.47 -14.99 -4.97
N ILE A 255 11.16 -14.96 -4.72
CA ILE A 255 10.42 -13.70 -4.51
C ILE A 255 10.83 -13.03 -3.18
N ASP A 256 10.72 -11.70 -3.12
CA ASP A 256 11.07 -10.92 -1.95
C ASP A 256 9.90 -10.73 -0.97
N TYR A 257 8.67 -10.65 -1.48
CA TYR A 257 7.49 -10.33 -0.70
C TYR A 257 6.27 -11.19 -1.04
N ILE A 258 5.50 -11.56 -0.02
CA ILE A 258 4.14 -12.10 -0.13
C ILE A 258 3.17 -11.03 0.36
N ALA A 259 2.35 -10.48 -0.52
CA ALA A 259 1.21 -9.64 -0.16
C ALA A 259 -0.02 -10.53 0.07
N ALA A 260 -0.33 -10.75 1.34
CA ALA A 260 -1.39 -11.64 1.81
C ALA A 260 -2.74 -10.91 1.81
N SER A 261 -3.68 -11.41 1.01
CA SER A 261 -5.04 -10.88 0.86
C SER A 261 -5.94 -11.33 2.01
N PHE A 262 -6.88 -10.47 2.38
CA PHE A 262 -7.92 -10.70 3.40
C PHE A 262 -7.38 -11.15 4.77
N VAL A 263 -6.21 -10.62 5.17
CA VAL A 263 -5.68 -10.80 6.53
C VAL A 263 -6.65 -10.14 7.51
N ARG A 264 -7.14 -10.91 8.49
CA ARG A 264 -8.13 -10.43 9.48
C ARG A 264 -7.59 -10.43 10.91
N LYS A 265 -6.58 -11.25 11.20
CA LYS A 265 -6.01 -11.42 12.54
C LYS A 265 -4.54 -11.80 12.47
N ALA A 266 -3.82 -11.58 13.57
CA ALA A 266 -2.40 -11.91 13.69
C ALA A 266 -2.08 -13.38 13.36
N SER A 267 -2.96 -14.31 13.74
CA SER A 267 -2.76 -15.74 13.45
C SER A 267 -2.71 -16.04 11.96
N ASP A 268 -3.40 -15.26 11.11
CA ASP A 268 -3.36 -15.47 9.66
C ASP A 268 -1.94 -15.21 9.11
N VAL A 269 -1.30 -14.15 9.61
CA VAL A 269 0.08 -13.79 9.25
C VAL A 269 1.06 -14.85 9.74
N THR A 270 0.89 -15.32 10.98
CA THR A 270 1.73 -16.38 11.56
C THR A 270 1.58 -17.69 10.79
N GLU A 271 0.36 -18.09 10.41
CA GLU A 271 0.12 -19.31 9.61
C GLU A 271 0.82 -19.24 8.24
N ILE A 272 0.75 -18.09 7.57
CA ILE A 272 1.47 -17.86 6.31
C ILE A 272 2.98 -18.01 6.51
N ARG A 273 3.55 -17.35 7.53
CA ARG A 273 4.99 -17.43 7.83
C ARG A 273 5.44 -18.85 8.13
N GLU A 274 4.68 -19.58 8.94
CA GLU A 274 4.97 -20.98 9.29
C GLU A 274 4.95 -21.87 8.05
N TYR A 275 3.93 -21.72 7.20
CA TYR A 275 3.84 -22.45 5.94
C TYR A 275 5.01 -22.14 5.01
N THR A 276 5.35 -20.86 4.82
CA THR A 276 6.52 -20.42 4.04
C THR A 276 7.82 -21.00 4.61
N ALA A 277 8.01 -21.00 5.93
CA ALA A 277 9.19 -21.58 6.57
C ALA A 277 9.28 -23.10 6.42
N GLN A 278 8.15 -23.81 6.44
CA GLN A 278 8.08 -25.24 6.16
C GLN A 278 8.47 -25.53 4.70
N LEU A 279 7.88 -24.79 3.75
CA LEU A 279 8.21 -24.91 2.33
C LEU A 279 9.69 -24.65 2.04
N MET A 280 10.29 -23.63 2.68
CA MET A 280 11.71 -23.35 2.52
C MET A 280 12.58 -24.52 2.97
N LYS A 281 12.24 -25.17 4.09
CA LYS A 281 12.96 -26.37 4.56
C LYS A 281 12.76 -27.58 3.62
N GLU A 282 11.57 -27.73 3.06
CA GLU A 282 11.23 -28.78 2.09
C GLU A 282 12.00 -28.63 0.78
N LEU A 283 12.01 -27.42 0.21
CA LEU A 283 12.60 -27.13 -1.11
C LEU A 283 14.12 -26.91 -1.05
N TYR A 284 14.64 -26.43 0.08
CA TYR A 284 16.05 -26.09 0.28
C TYR A 284 16.62 -26.66 1.61
N PRO A 285 16.72 -27.99 1.76
CA PRO A 285 17.17 -28.63 3.00
C PRO A 285 18.68 -28.42 3.27
N THR A 286 19.00 -27.52 4.22
CA THR A 286 20.21 -27.32 5.07
C THR A 286 21.65 -27.62 4.54
N SER A 287 21.83 -27.93 3.26
CA SER A 287 23.15 -28.05 2.60
C SER A 287 23.41 -26.94 1.58
N THR A 288 22.43 -26.04 1.40
CA THR A 288 22.55 -24.82 0.58
C THR A 288 22.84 -23.65 1.53
N PRO A 289 23.80 -22.75 1.24
CA PRO A 289 24.06 -21.58 2.09
C PRO A 289 22.83 -20.67 2.19
N VAL A 290 22.96 -19.61 2.99
CA VAL A 290 22.02 -18.50 3.29
C VAL A 290 21.64 -17.68 2.03
N THR A 291 21.41 -18.31 0.88
CA THR A 291 21.18 -17.67 -0.43
C THR A 291 19.72 -17.39 -0.72
N HIS A 292 18.79 -18.00 0.02
CA HIS A 292 17.35 -17.79 -0.14
C HIS A 292 16.73 -17.35 1.19
N PRO A 293 16.65 -16.04 1.49
CA PRO A 293 15.95 -15.55 2.67
C PRO A 293 14.44 -15.83 2.55
N LEU A 294 13.75 -15.93 3.69
CA LEU A 294 12.30 -15.99 3.69
C LEU A 294 11.73 -14.68 3.11
N PRO A 295 10.73 -14.74 2.21
CA PRO A 295 10.05 -13.55 1.76
C PRO A 295 9.36 -12.84 2.92
N HIS A 296 9.35 -11.52 2.86
CA HIS A 296 8.64 -10.70 3.83
C HIS A 296 7.12 -10.76 3.61
N VAL A 297 6.34 -10.74 4.69
CA VAL A 297 4.87 -10.79 4.62
C VAL A 297 4.29 -9.38 4.75
N ILE A 298 3.61 -8.95 3.69
CA ILE A 298 2.83 -7.72 3.63
C ILE A 298 1.36 -8.07 3.87
N SER A 299 0.78 -7.60 4.97
CA SER A 299 -0.64 -7.84 5.24
C SER A 299 -1.50 -6.77 4.56
N LYS A 300 -2.41 -7.21 3.70
CA LYS A 300 -3.38 -6.33 3.04
C LYS A 300 -4.57 -6.12 3.96
N ILE A 301 -4.84 -4.87 4.30
CA ILE A 301 -5.95 -4.47 5.17
C ILE A 301 -7.15 -4.15 4.27
N GLU A 302 -8.09 -5.09 4.24
CA GLU A 302 -9.19 -5.15 3.26
C GLU A 302 -10.57 -5.28 3.92
N SER A 303 -10.65 -5.44 5.25
CA SER A 303 -11.91 -5.72 5.96
C SER A 303 -12.03 -4.96 7.28
N VAL A 304 -13.26 -4.86 7.78
CA VAL A 304 -13.55 -4.27 9.11
C VAL A 304 -12.86 -5.06 10.22
N GLU A 305 -12.86 -6.39 10.16
CA GLU A 305 -12.20 -7.23 11.16
C GLU A 305 -10.69 -6.96 11.23
N ALA A 306 -10.05 -6.78 10.07
CA ALA A 306 -8.65 -6.38 9.99
C ALA A 306 -8.37 -5.02 10.65
N LEU A 307 -9.29 -4.05 10.51
CA LEU A 307 -9.18 -2.76 11.18
C LEU A 307 -9.30 -2.87 12.70
N VAL A 308 -10.23 -3.70 13.19
CA VAL A 308 -10.41 -3.95 14.63
C VAL A 308 -9.18 -4.62 15.22
N ASN A 309 -8.59 -5.58 14.51
CA ASN A 309 -7.41 -6.34 14.95
C ASN A 309 -6.08 -5.71 14.52
N PHE A 310 -6.11 -4.48 13.98
CA PHE A 310 -4.99 -3.91 13.22
C PHE A 310 -3.67 -3.91 14.01
N ASP A 311 -3.69 -3.54 15.28
CA ASP A 311 -2.47 -3.48 16.09
C ASP A 311 -1.78 -4.85 16.23
N SER A 312 -2.58 -5.91 16.42
CA SER A 312 -2.06 -7.28 16.51
C SER A 312 -1.52 -7.78 15.18
N ILE A 313 -2.16 -7.40 14.06
CA ILE A 313 -1.66 -7.70 12.71
C ILE A 313 -0.34 -6.96 12.49
N LEU A 314 -0.34 -5.65 12.73
CA LEU A 314 0.83 -4.79 12.56
C LEU A 314 2.04 -5.34 13.32
N GLU A 315 1.86 -5.86 14.53
CA GLU A 315 2.93 -6.45 15.34
C GLU A 315 3.64 -7.61 14.64
N VAL A 316 2.90 -8.48 13.95
CA VAL A 316 3.44 -9.70 13.33
C VAL A 316 3.73 -9.59 11.83
N SER A 317 3.27 -8.54 11.14
CA SER A 317 3.56 -8.26 9.72
C SER A 317 4.92 -7.62 9.50
N ASP A 318 5.53 -7.81 8.33
CA ASP A 318 6.76 -7.07 7.95
C ASP A 318 6.42 -5.69 7.37
N ALA A 319 5.29 -5.59 6.69
CA ALA A 319 4.74 -4.36 6.13
C ALA A 319 3.21 -4.45 6.03
N ILE A 320 2.57 -3.31 5.79
CA ILE A 320 1.12 -3.21 5.61
C ILE A 320 0.81 -2.66 4.22
N MET A 321 -0.28 -3.13 3.62
CA MET A 321 -0.88 -2.52 2.44
C MET A 321 -2.29 -2.03 2.76
N VAL A 322 -2.54 -0.73 2.57
CA VAL A 322 -3.89 -0.16 2.57
C VAL A 322 -4.52 -0.50 1.22
N ALA A 323 -5.22 -1.63 1.17
CA ALA A 323 -5.83 -2.15 -0.05
C ALA A 323 -7.25 -1.56 -0.22
N ARG A 324 -7.29 -0.35 -0.78
CA ARG A 324 -8.48 0.52 -0.79
C ARG A 324 -9.65 -0.01 -1.62
N GLY A 325 -9.40 -0.92 -2.57
CA GLY A 325 -10.43 -1.51 -3.41
C GLY A 325 -11.47 -2.24 -2.56
N ASP A 326 -11.08 -3.38 -2.00
CA ASP A 326 -11.92 -4.18 -1.11
C ASP A 326 -12.28 -3.44 0.17
N LEU A 327 -11.35 -2.68 0.75
CA LEU A 327 -11.63 -1.94 1.98
C LEU A 327 -12.77 -0.94 1.81
N ALA A 328 -12.87 -0.25 0.67
CA ALA A 328 -13.94 0.72 0.39
C ALA A 328 -15.32 0.07 0.17
N VAL A 329 -15.36 -1.25 -0.04
CA VAL A 329 -16.60 -2.05 -0.08
C VAL A 329 -17.04 -2.41 1.35
N GLU A 330 -16.08 -2.63 2.24
CA GLU A 330 -16.30 -3.07 3.62
C GLU A 330 -16.63 -1.93 4.61
N ILE A 331 -16.21 -0.69 4.33
CA ILE A 331 -16.49 0.49 5.17
C ILE A 331 -17.25 1.57 4.39
N PRO A 332 -17.95 2.49 5.06
CA PRO A 332 -18.53 3.65 4.39
C PRO A 332 -17.44 4.43 3.64
N MET A 333 -17.63 4.63 2.34
CA MET A 333 -16.60 5.17 1.43
C MET A 333 -16.05 6.53 1.89
N GLU A 334 -16.89 7.38 2.48
CA GLU A 334 -16.50 8.68 3.02
C GLU A 334 -15.53 8.61 4.21
N THR A 335 -15.41 7.44 4.86
CA THR A 335 -14.47 7.21 5.97
C THR A 335 -13.12 6.69 5.52
N LEU A 336 -12.98 6.26 4.26
CA LEU A 336 -11.78 5.60 3.72
C LEU A 336 -10.51 6.44 3.91
N ALA A 337 -10.60 7.75 3.66
CA ALA A 337 -9.46 8.65 3.84
C ALA A 337 -9.00 8.73 5.30
N ASN A 338 -9.92 8.69 6.27
CA ASN A 338 -9.59 8.71 7.69
C ASN A 338 -8.91 7.39 8.11
N VAL A 339 -9.43 6.26 7.63
CA VAL A 339 -8.87 4.94 7.89
C VAL A 339 -7.47 4.79 7.30
N GLN A 340 -7.26 5.21 6.04
CA GLN A 340 -5.93 5.23 5.42
C GLN A 340 -4.92 6.01 6.26
N LYS A 341 -5.27 7.25 6.66
CA LYS A 341 -4.39 8.11 7.46
C LYS A 341 -4.02 7.45 8.78
N GLU A 342 -4.97 6.82 9.44
CA GLU A 342 -4.71 6.14 10.71
C GLU A 342 -3.83 4.90 10.55
N ILE A 343 -4.06 4.07 9.52
CA ILE A 343 -3.19 2.92 9.22
C ILE A 343 -1.76 3.39 8.94
N VAL A 344 -1.59 4.38 8.06
CA VAL A 344 -0.28 4.93 7.70
C VAL A 344 0.41 5.51 8.94
N ARG A 345 -0.32 6.27 9.76
CA ARG A 345 0.20 6.84 11.01
C ARG A 345 0.73 5.76 11.96
N ARG A 346 -0.04 4.69 12.18
CA ARG A 346 0.37 3.58 13.05
C ARG A 346 1.56 2.81 12.50
N CYS A 347 1.63 2.57 11.20
CA CYS A 347 2.79 1.96 10.55
C CYS A 347 4.05 2.81 10.75
N ASN A 348 3.93 4.13 10.58
CA ASN A 348 5.02 5.08 10.80
C ASN A 348 5.53 5.08 12.25
N VAL A 349 4.62 5.03 13.23
CA VAL A 349 4.98 4.92 14.65
C VAL A 349 5.64 3.57 14.96
N ALA A 350 5.19 2.48 14.33
CA ALA A 350 5.79 1.16 14.49
C ALA A 350 7.10 0.97 13.69
N GLY A 351 7.46 1.94 12.83
CA GLY A 351 8.63 1.83 11.95
C GLY A 351 8.50 0.74 10.88
N LYS A 352 7.26 0.36 10.52
CA LYS A 352 6.98 -0.67 9.51
C LYS A 352 6.55 -0.03 8.18
N PRO A 353 7.04 -0.53 7.03
CA PRO A 353 6.67 0.03 5.74
C PRO A 353 5.16 -0.08 5.46
N VAL A 354 4.61 0.95 4.83
CA VAL A 354 3.21 0.96 4.40
C VAL A 354 3.03 1.35 2.93
N ILE A 355 2.20 0.57 2.23
CA ILE A 355 1.86 0.75 0.82
C ILE A 355 0.43 1.29 0.73
N VAL A 356 0.23 2.42 0.06
CA VAL A 356 -1.12 2.90 -0.32
C VAL A 356 -1.44 2.40 -1.73
N ALA A 357 -2.54 1.66 -1.87
CA ALA A 357 -2.83 0.88 -3.06
C ALA A 357 -4.21 1.11 -3.66
N THR A 358 -4.31 0.77 -4.95
CA THR A 358 -5.54 0.71 -5.77
C THR A 358 -6.09 2.06 -6.21
N GLN A 359 -6.40 2.20 -7.51
CA GLN A 359 -7.03 3.36 -8.14
C GLN A 359 -6.32 4.71 -7.91
N MET A 360 -4.99 4.72 -7.78
CA MET A 360 -4.24 5.95 -7.56
C MET A 360 -4.21 6.85 -8.82
N LEU A 361 -4.15 6.24 -10.00
CA LEU A 361 -4.16 6.93 -11.30
C LEU A 361 -5.12 6.22 -12.28
N GLU A 362 -6.25 5.72 -11.78
CA GLU A 362 -7.14 4.78 -12.48
C GLU A 362 -7.52 5.20 -13.90
N SER A 363 -7.85 6.48 -14.10
CA SER A 363 -8.25 7.02 -15.40
C SER A 363 -7.14 6.92 -16.46
N MET A 364 -5.88 6.77 -16.04
CA MET A 364 -4.74 6.60 -16.94
C MET A 364 -4.68 5.22 -17.61
N GLN A 365 -5.51 4.26 -17.19
CA GLN A 365 -5.71 3.04 -17.98
C GLN A 365 -6.20 3.36 -19.40
N LYS A 366 -7.02 4.41 -19.54
CA LYS A 366 -7.67 4.79 -20.81
C LYS A 366 -7.18 6.13 -21.36
N ASN A 367 -6.67 7.01 -20.50
CA ASN A 367 -6.33 8.39 -20.84
C ASN A 367 -4.84 8.69 -20.62
N PRO A 368 -4.21 9.56 -21.44
CA PRO A 368 -2.80 9.91 -21.27
C PRO A 368 -2.53 10.87 -20.10
N ARG A 369 -3.57 11.32 -19.38
CA ARG A 369 -3.48 12.22 -18.23
C ARG A 369 -4.49 11.82 -17.16
N PRO A 370 -4.14 11.95 -15.88
CA PRO A 370 -5.04 11.63 -14.79
C PRO A 370 -6.03 12.77 -14.54
N THR A 371 -6.99 12.50 -13.66
CA THR A 371 -7.84 13.54 -13.08
C THR A 371 -7.08 14.39 -12.06
N ARG A 372 -7.67 15.51 -11.63
CA ARG A 372 -7.12 16.33 -10.53
C ARG A 372 -7.19 15.61 -9.19
N ALA A 373 -8.24 14.82 -8.98
CA ALA A 373 -8.44 14.02 -7.78
C ALA A 373 -7.32 12.98 -7.64
N GLU A 374 -7.04 12.20 -8.69
CA GLU A 374 -5.98 11.18 -8.72
C GLU A 374 -4.59 11.77 -8.45
N CYS A 375 -4.27 12.92 -9.06
CA CYS A 375 -2.99 13.60 -8.79
C CYS A 375 -2.87 14.03 -7.31
N THR A 376 -3.97 14.47 -6.72
CA THR A 376 -4.04 14.91 -5.32
C THR A 376 -4.03 13.72 -4.37
N ASP A 377 -4.60 12.59 -4.77
CA ASP A 377 -4.60 11.33 -4.02
C ASP A 377 -3.18 10.78 -3.84
N VAL A 378 -2.40 10.68 -4.94
CA VAL A 378 -0.99 10.28 -4.86
C VAL A 378 -0.17 11.21 -3.98
N ALA A 379 -0.36 12.53 -4.12
CA ALA A 379 0.36 13.50 -3.29
C ALA A 379 0.01 13.36 -1.79
N ASN A 380 -1.27 13.17 -1.47
CA ASN A 380 -1.71 12.99 -0.09
C ASN A 380 -1.24 11.67 0.52
N ALA A 381 -1.14 10.59 -0.25
CA ALA A 381 -0.53 9.35 0.24
C ALA A 381 0.92 9.56 0.70
N ILE A 382 1.69 10.41 0.00
CA ILE A 382 3.04 10.81 0.41
C ILE A 382 3.01 11.77 1.61
N PHE A 383 2.05 12.70 1.67
CA PHE A 383 1.88 13.59 2.82
C PHE A 383 1.51 12.85 4.09
N ASP A 384 0.69 11.81 4.00
CA ASP A 384 0.34 10.91 5.10
C ASP A 384 1.56 10.15 5.62
N GLY A 385 2.58 9.98 4.78
CA GLY A 385 3.81 9.26 5.08
C GLY A 385 3.85 7.84 4.54
N GLY A 386 3.18 7.56 3.43
CA GLY A 386 3.29 6.27 2.74
C GLY A 386 4.72 6.01 2.24
N ASP A 387 5.25 4.83 2.53
CA ASP A 387 6.56 4.38 2.01
C ASP A 387 6.50 4.03 0.53
N CYS A 388 5.35 3.51 0.10
CA CYS A 388 5.10 3.12 -1.26
C CYS A 388 3.72 3.59 -1.73
N VAL A 389 3.64 3.88 -3.02
CA VAL A 389 2.39 4.03 -3.77
C VAL A 389 2.33 2.94 -4.84
N MET A 390 1.13 2.43 -5.14
CA MET A 390 0.96 1.26 -6.00
C MET A 390 0.04 1.50 -7.19
N LEU A 391 0.49 1.03 -8.37
CA LEU A 391 -0.30 0.94 -9.59
C LEU A 391 -0.79 -0.50 -9.80
N SER A 392 -2.07 -0.63 -10.14
CA SER A 392 -2.77 -1.89 -10.38
C SER A 392 -3.07 -2.08 -11.87
N GLY A 393 -4.30 -1.81 -12.30
CA GLY A 393 -4.69 -1.94 -13.70
C GLY A 393 -3.95 -0.95 -14.60
N GLU A 394 -3.55 0.20 -14.05
CA GLU A 394 -2.86 1.28 -14.76
C GLU A 394 -1.58 0.84 -15.44
N SER A 395 -0.76 0.02 -14.75
CA SER A 395 0.48 -0.53 -15.30
C SER A 395 0.32 -1.94 -15.88
N ALA A 396 -0.66 -2.71 -15.45
CA ALA A 396 -0.83 -4.11 -15.87
C ALA A 396 -1.53 -4.26 -17.23
N LYS A 397 -2.60 -3.48 -17.45
CA LYS A 397 -3.48 -3.59 -18.64
C LYS A 397 -3.81 -2.25 -19.29
N GLY A 398 -3.37 -1.14 -18.68
CA GLY A 398 -3.60 0.21 -19.18
C GLY A 398 -2.87 0.50 -20.49
N ARG A 399 -3.37 1.49 -21.24
CA ARG A 399 -2.77 1.94 -22.50
C ARG A 399 -1.48 2.73 -22.33
N TYR A 400 -1.24 3.26 -21.12
CA TYR A 400 -0.15 4.20 -20.83
C TYR A 400 0.69 3.76 -19.61
N PRO A 401 1.23 2.53 -19.58
CA PRO A 401 1.89 1.99 -18.39
C PRO A 401 3.15 2.77 -18.01
N VAL A 402 3.94 3.20 -19.00
CA VAL A 402 5.19 3.96 -18.78
C VAL A 402 4.89 5.37 -18.30
N GLU A 403 3.94 6.05 -18.95
CA GLU A 403 3.55 7.42 -18.62
C GLU A 403 2.92 7.51 -17.23
N THR A 404 2.13 6.49 -16.86
CA THR A 404 1.53 6.40 -15.52
C THR A 404 2.61 6.30 -14.45
N VAL A 405 3.57 5.37 -14.60
CA VAL A 405 4.68 5.21 -13.66
C VAL A 405 5.54 6.47 -13.59
N SER A 406 5.87 7.06 -14.74
CA SER A 406 6.65 8.30 -14.83
C SER A 406 5.94 9.48 -14.16
N LEU A 407 4.62 9.62 -14.34
CA LEU A 407 3.84 10.67 -13.69
C LEU A 407 3.75 10.46 -12.19
N MET A 408 3.47 9.24 -11.72
CA MET A 408 3.50 8.91 -10.29
C MET A 408 4.84 9.29 -9.68
N ASN A 409 5.95 8.95 -10.33
CA ASN A 409 7.31 9.29 -9.90
C ASN A 409 7.52 10.80 -9.76
N ARG A 410 7.00 11.60 -10.70
CA ARG A 410 7.05 13.06 -10.62
C ARG A 410 6.20 13.63 -9.51
N ILE A 411 5.01 13.09 -9.26
CA ILE A 411 4.13 13.52 -8.15
C ILE A 411 4.81 13.23 -6.81
N VAL A 412 5.39 12.03 -6.65
CA VAL A 412 6.15 11.65 -5.44
C VAL A 412 7.29 12.64 -5.20
N ALA A 413 8.16 12.86 -6.19
CA ALA A 413 9.29 13.76 -6.05
C ALA A 413 8.89 15.21 -5.73
N GLN A 414 7.76 15.68 -6.28
CA GLN A 414 7.20 17.00 -5.97
C GLN A 414 6.63 17.08 -4.56
N SER A 415 5.94 16.04 -4.11
CA SER A 415 5.35 15.99 -2.77
C SER A 415 6.43 15.96 -1.68
N GLU A 416 7.49 15.16 -1.89
CA GLU A 416 8.65 15.13 -1.01
C GLU A 416 9.40 16.46 -0.94
N LEU A 417 9.52 17.16 -2.07
CA LEU A 417 10.10 18.51 -2.13
C LEU A 417 9.26 19.50 -1.32
N ALA A 418 7.94 19.49 -1.50
CA ALA A 418 7.04 20.37 -0.75
C ALA A 418 7.11 20.10 0.77
N GLN A 419 7.21 18.84 1.20
CA GLN A 419 7.40 18.48 2.62
C GLN A 419 8.71 19.05 3.19
N GLN A 420 9.76 19.08 2.38
CA GLN A 420 11.07 19.59 2.80
C GLN A 420 11.10 21.10 2.99
N GLU A 421 10.47 21.86 2.08
CA GLU A 421 10.59 23.32 2.07
C GLU A 421 9.63 24.00 3.05
N THR A 422 8.51 23.36 3.36
CA THR A 422 7.50 23.93 4.27
C THR A 422 7.82 23.70 5.75
N ASN A 423 8.96 23.08 6.08
CA ASN A 423 9.39 22.68 7.42
C ASN A 423 8.23 22.11 8.28
N SER A 424 7.39 21.29 7.62
CA SER A 424 6.21 20.58 8.13
C SER A 424 5.03 21.47 8.58
N LEU A 425 4.06 21.71 7.69
CA LEU A 425 2.67 21.99 8.10
C LEU A 425 2.03 20.79 8.85
N ILE A 426 2.60 19.58 8.71
CA ILE A 426 2.11 18.33 9.31
C ILE A 426 3.30 17.57 9.91
N PRO A 427 3.42 17.46 11.25
CA PRO A 427 4.43 16.62 11.89
C PRO A 427 4.29 15.17 11.44
N ARG A 428 5.40 14.54 11.03
CA ARG A 428 5.39 13.12 10.68
C ARG A 428 5.54 12.27 11.95
N PRO A 429 4.65 11.30 12.19
CA PRO A 429 4.84 10.32 13.25
C PRO A 429 6.14 9.56 12.94
N VAL A 430 6.99 9.40 13.95
CA VAL A 430 8.21 8.61 13.86
C VAL A 430 8.23 7.59 14.99
N PRO A 431 9.01 6.50 14.85
CA PRO A 431 9.15 5.52 15.90
C PRO A 431 9.70 6.09 17.19
N SER A 432 9.37 5.42 18.29
CA SER A 432 10.03 5.65 19.57
C SER A 432 11.47 5.06 19.53
N VAL A 433 12.39 5.64 20.30
CA VAL A 433 13.77 5.15 20.39
C VAL A 433 13.86 4.21 21.59
N GLU A 434 13.99 2.92 21.33
CA GLU A 434 13.90 1.86 22.34
C GLU A 434 15.23 1.13 22.53
N ASN A 435 16.13 1.20 21.55
CA ASN A 435 17.43 0.52 21.60
C ASN A 435 18.61 1.39 21.07
N PRO A 436 19.86 0.96 21.31
CA PRO A 436 21.03 1.71 20.88
C PRO A 436 21.15 1.90 19.36
N LEU A 437 20.75 0.89 18.54
CA LEU A 437 20.80 1.01 17.09
C LEU A 437 19.81 2.06 16.57
N GLN A 438 18.60 2.10 17.14
CA GLN A 438 17.62 3.15 16.88
C GLN A 438 18.13 4.52 17.33
N SER A 439 18.85 4.59 18.45
CA SER A 439 19.45 5.85 18.92
C SER A 439 20.47 6.41 17.92
N VAL A 440 21.33 5.55 17.38
CA VAL A 440 22.30 5.93 16.33
C VAL A 440 21.58 6.36 15.06
N ALA A 441 20.58 5.58 14.61
CA ALA A 441 19.79 5.92 13.44
C ALA A 441 19.05 7.27 13.61
N TYR A 442 18.45 7.51 14.77
CA TYR A 442 17.78 8.77 15.08
C TYR A 442 18.75 9.94 15.03
N ALA A 443 19.90 9.83 15.72
CA ALA A 443 20.92 10.88 15.73
C ALA A 443 21.43 11.20 14.32
N ALA A 444 21.70 10.17 13.51
CA ALA A 444 22.14 10.33 12.12
C ALA A 444 21.06 10.98 11.26
N ALA A 445 19.78 10.60 11.39
CA ALA A 445 18.68 11.20 10.64
C ALA A 445 18.48 12.68 10.99
N GLN A 446 18.56 13.04 12.28
CA GLN A 446 18.47 14.42 12.74
C GLN A 446 19.65 15.25 12.24
N GLN A 447 20.87 14.77 12.43
CA GLN A 447 22.08 15.46 11.99
C GLN A 447 22.09 15.66 10.48
N ALA A 448 21.73 14.64 9.70
CA ALA A 448 21.65 14.73 8.25
C ALA A 448 20.60 15.78 7.80
N SER A 449 19.46 15.84 8.49
CA SER A 449 18.42 16.83 8.21
C SER A 449 18.89 18.26 8.52
N SER A 450 19.58 18.48 9.65
CA SER A 450 20.15 19.80 10.01
C SER A 450 21.30 20.22 9.08
N LEU A 451 22.19 19.30 8.71
CA LEU A 451 23.32 19.60 7.81
C LEU A 451 22.85 19.88 6.37
N ARG A 452 21.72 19.29 5.96
CA ARG A 452 21.11 19.57 4.66
C ARG A 452 20.68 21.04 4.53
N GLU A 453 20.16 21.67 5.59
CA GLU A 453 19.78 23.10 5.57
C GLU A 453 20.95 24.01 5.17
N HIS A 454 22.17 23.54 5.41
CA HIS A 454 23.42 24.22 5.08
C HIS A 454 24.06 23.71 3.76
N ALA A 455 23.32 22.91 2.99
CA ALA A 455 23.78 22.23 1.77
C ALA A 455 25.08 21.41 1.96
N ALA A 456 25.37 20.97 3.20
CA ALA A 456 26.62 20.29 3.54
C ALA A 456 26.60 18.78 3.27
N VAL A 457 25.41 18.17 3.13
CA VAL A 457 25.23 16.73 2.94
C VAL A 457 24.15 16.46 1.88
N SER A 458 24.43 15.51 0.98
CA SER A 458 23.54 15.10 -0.11
C SER A 458 22.92 13.71 0.07
N SER A 459 23.46 12.89 0.98
CA SER A 459 22.99 11.53 1.24
C SER A 459 23.48 10.98 2.58
N ILE A 460 22.85 9.88 3.01
CA ILE A 460 23.29 9.05 4.13
C ILE A 460 23.77 7.73 3.55
N VAL A 461 24.94 7.25 3.96
CA VAL A 461 25.49 5.95 3.51
C VAL A 461 25.52 4.99 4.68
N VAL A 462 24.94 3.81 4.49
CA VAL A 462 24.84 2.75 5.50
C VAL A 462 25.53 1.50 4.96
N PRO A 463 26.70 1.11 5.50
CA PRO A 463 27.25 -0.20 5.21
C PRO A 463 26.42 -1.27 5.92
N GLN A 464 26.02 -2.32 5.21
CA GLN A 464 25.27 -3.45 5.75
C GLN A 464 25.86 -4.78 5.27
N HIS A 465 26.03 -5.72 6.19
CA HIS A 465 26.49 -7.07 5.85
C HIS A 465 25.29 -7.91 5.37
N ALA A 466 25.40 -8.68 4.28
CA ALA A 466 24.26 -9.43 3.73
C ALA A 466 23.61 -10.40 4.74
N THR A 467 24.40 -11.02 5.61
CA THR A 467 23.92 -11.91 6.68
C THR A 467 23.23 -11.20 7.85
N SER A 468 23.30 -9.87 7.90
CA SER A 468 22.62 -9.01 8.88
C SER A 468 21.33 -8.39 8.33
N ALA A 469 20.81 -8.91 7.21
CA ALA A 469 19.48 -8.56 6.69
C ALA A 469 18.33 -9.12 7.57
N THR A 470 18.50 -9.03 8.89
CA THR A 470 17.42 -9.25 9.85
C THR A 470 16.44 -8.08 9.82
N THR A 471 15.30 -8.25 10.47
CA THR A 471 14.28 -7.22 10.69
C THR A 471 14.83 -5.93 11.32
N ASP A 472 15.94 -6.00 12.06
CA ASP A 472 16.53 -4.88 12.82
C ASP A 472 17.76 -4.27 12.12
N SER A 473 17.61 -3.83 10.87
CA SER A 473 18.69 -3.11 10.19
C SER A 473 18.67 -1.62 10.50
N ILE A 474 19.86 -1.03 10.68
CA ILE A 474 20.01 0.41 10.91
C ILE A 474 19.41 1.23 9.75
N ALA A 475 19.41 0.69 8.52
CA ALA A 475 18.80 1.32 7.36
C ALA A 475 17.26 1.43 7.49
N LYS A 476 16.60 0.39 8.04
CA LYS A 476 15.16 0.41 8.32
C LYS A 476 14.84 1.46 9.39
N PHE A 477 15.58 1.47 10.50
CA PHE A 477 15.40 2.48 11.54
C PHE A 477 15.63 3.91 11.02
N LEU A 478 16.70 4.12 10.23
CA LEU A 478 16.97 5.41 9.58
C LEU A 478 15.79 5.85 8.71
N SER A 479 15.26 4.96 7.87
CA SER A 479 14.08 5.25 7.04
C SER A 479 12.85 5.58 7.89
N GLY A 480 12.65 4.87 9.01
CA GLY A 480 11.57 5.13 9.98
C GLY A 480 11.61 6.52 10.60
N PHE A 481 12.80 7.11 10.78
CA PHE A 481 12.96 8.50 11.22
C PHE A 481 12.79 9.54 10.10
N ARG A 482 12.47 9.09 8.88
CA ARG A 482 12.05 9.90 7.73
C ARG A 482 13.03 11.04 7.34
N PRO A 483 14.35 10.80 7.23
CA PRO A 483 15.29 11.82 6.78
C PRO A 483 14.91 12.33 5.40
N HIS A 484 15.13 13.62 5.17
CA HIS A 484 14.87 14.27 3.89
C HIS A 484 15.98 14.01 2.84
N LEU A 485 16.86 13.05 3.10
CA LEU A 485 18.00 12.71 2.26
C LEU A 485 17.91 11.25 1.83
N PRO A 486 18.38 10.91 0.61
CA PRO A 486 18.52 9.54 0.18
C PRO A 486 19.41 8.74 1.13
N VAL A 487 18.95 7.54 1.50
CA VAL A 487 19.72 6.55 2.25
C VAL A 487 20.24 5.51 1.26
N PHE A 488 21.56 5.46 1.06
CA PHE A 488 22.24 4.45 0.26
C PHE A 488 22.72 3.32 1.16
N VAL A 489 22.21 2.12 0.92
CA VAL A 489 22.63 0.92 1.64
C VAL A 489 23.68 0.19 0.79
N MET A 490 24.90 0.08 1.31
CA MET A 490 25.97 -0.68 0.67
C MET A 490 25.95 -2.09 1.24
N VAL A 491 25.46 -3.04 0.45
CA VAL A 491 25.39 -4.45 0.85
C VAL A 491 26.62 -5.18 0.34
N SER A 492 27.39 -5.79 1.24
CA SER A 492 28.47 -6.70 0.86
C SER A 492 27.89 -8.09 0.61
N THR A 493 27.92 -8.55 -0.64
CA THR A 493 27.68 -9.94 -1.03
C THR A 493 29.04 -10.62 -1.11
N HIS A 494 29.41 -11.39 -0.09
CA HIS A 494 30.59 -12.25 -0.15
C HIS A 494 30.30 -13.53 -0.91
#